data_AF-A0A7W9XPF6-F1
#
_entry.id   AF-A0A7W9XPF6-F1
#
_cell.length_a   1.000
_cell.length_b   1.000
_cell.length_c   1.000
_cell.angle_alpha   90.00
_cell.angle_beta   90.00
_cell.angle_gamma   90.00
#
_symmetry.space_group_name_H-M   'P 1'
#
loop_
_entity.id
_entity.type
_entity.pdbx_description
1 polymer ?
#
loop_
_entity_poly.entity_id
_entity_poly.type
_entity_poly.pdbx_seq_one_letter_code
_entity_poly.pdbx_strand_id
1 'polypeptide(L)'
;MLRRIIYLLLLIGAPLLAFCDNGAATLFKKGNGQYAKAQYKQAITFYEKLIDGGYQSSAVFFNLGNAFYKTGDNTSAILYYEKAHKLSPGDEDIRFNNQLVNSKITDKLDEVPEFFITKWWHGFILGFSLNALAVLSVLFLLTGSLVFILYRFTNSVVVKKVSFYSAILLLFFGLVTIFVAGRQADYFDTHHQAIVFSSSVTIKSEPGGKASKDLFVLHDGTKVDILEHNNDWVKIKLPNGNEGWIGATDIREI
;
A
#
# COMPACT_ATOMS: atom_id res chain seq x y z
N MET A 1 -21.67 37.37 16.04
CA MET A 1 -21.77 36.01 15.45
C MET A 1 -20.88 35.87 14.21
N LEU A 2 -21.06 36.72 13.19
CA LEU A 2 -20.36 36.64 11.91
C LEU A 2 -18.82 36.63 11.98
N ARG A 3 -18.22 37.50 12.81
CA ARG A 3 -16.74 37.56 12.96
C ARG A 3 -16.12 36.26 13.48
N ARG A 4 -16.79 35.53 14.38
CA ARG A 4 -16.26 34.26 14.94
C ARG A 4 -16.36 33.10 13.95
N ILE A 5 -17.36 33.12 13.09
CA ILE A 5 -17.54 32.15 12.00
C ILE A 5 -16.46 32.38 10.91
N ILE A 6 -16.11 33.64 10.64
CA ILE A 6 -15.06 34.00 9.67
C ILE A 6 -13.68 33.47 10.11
N TYR A 7 -13.32 33.56 11.40
CA TYR A 7 -12.04 33.01 11.88
C TYR A 7 -11.99 31.48 11.82
N LEU A 8 -13.11 30.80 12.05
CA LEU A 8 -13.23 29.34 11.88
C LEU A 8 -13.11 28.90 10.41
N LEU A 9 -13.71 29.65 9.49
CA LEU A 9 -13.56 29.41 8.04
C LEU A 9 -12.14 29.69 7.53
N LEU A 10 -11.47 30.72 8.07
CA LEU A 10 -10.07 31.05 7.74
C LEU A 10 -9.09 29.97 8.24
N LEU A 11 -9.33 29.41 9.42
CA LEU A 11 -8.49 28.35 10.00
C LEU A 11 -8.61 27.03 9.20
N ILE A 12 -9.80 26.73 8.66
CA ILE A 12 -10.06 25.56 7.81
C ILE A 12 -9.55 25.79 6.38
N GLY A 13 -9.50 27.04 5.91
CA GLY A 13 -9.06 27.41 4.55
C GLY A 13 -7.55 27.45 4.33
N ALA A 14 -6.76 27.74 5.36
CA ALA A 14 -5.31 27.88 5.26
C ALA A 14 -4.53 26.64 4.74
N PRO A 15 -4.89 25.38 5.09
CA PRO A 15 -4.19 24.21 4.57
C PRO A 15 -4.48 23.88 3.09
N LEU A 16 -5.39 24.58 2.40
CA LEU A 16 -5.66 24.39 0.97
C LEU A 16 -4.60 25.01 0.03
N LEU A 17 -3.60 25.73 0.58
CA LEU A 17 -2.55 26.40 -0.20
C LEU A 17 -1.25 25.59 -0.31
N ALA A 18 -1.31 24.26 -0.17
CA ALA A 18 -0.17 23.39 -0.47
C ALA A 18 0.09 23.40 -1.99
N PHE A 19 1.11 24.16 -2.42
CA PHE A 19 1.59 24.13 -3.79
C PHE A 19 2.13 22.73 -4.12
N CYS A 20 1.53 22.07 -5.10
CA CYS A 20 2.00 20.79 -5.62
C CYS A 20 3.27 21.00 -6.46
N ASP A 21 4.22 20.05 -6.37
CA ASP A 21 5.39 20.01 -7.24
C ASP A 21 4.96 19.76 -8.70
N ASN A 22 5.11 20.78 -9.54
CA ASN A 22 4.76 20.75 -10.96
C ASN A 22 5.61 19.75 -11.77
N GLY A 23 6.79 19.36 -11.27
CA GLY A 23 7.69 18.42 -11.94
C GLY A 23 7.12 17.00 -12.00
N ALA A 24 6.69 16.48 -10.85
CA ALA A 24 6.11 15.14 -10.75
C ALA A 24 4.82 15.00 -11.59
N ALA A 25 3.90 15.96 -11.49
CA ALA A 25 2.68 15.95 -12.29
C ALA A 25 2.97 15.94 -13.81
N THR A 26 4.01 16.67 -14.24
CA THR A 26 4.43 16.71 -15.65
C THR A 26 5.00 15.37 -16.11
N LEU A 27 5.89 14.76 -15.32
CA LEU A 27 6.47 13.44 -15.63
C LEU A 27 5.39 12.36 -15.67
N PHE A 28 4.44 12.37 -14.73
CA PHE A 28 3.31 11.44 -14.71
C PHE A 28 2.45 11.56 -15.97
N LYS A 29 2.11 12.79 -16.37
CA LYS A 29 1.36 13.05 -17.60
C LYS A 29 2.12 12.58 -18.85
N LYS A 30 3.44 12.77 -18.90
CA LYS A 30 4.29 12.26 -20.00
C LYS A 30 4.29 10.74 -20.05
N GLY A 31 4.46 10.07 -18.90
CA GLY A 31 4.38 8.61 -18.79
C GLY A 31 3.05 8.07 -19.30
N ASN A 32 1.93 8.62 -18.81
CA ASN A 32 0.58 8.23 -19.26
C ASN A 32 0.39 8.51 -20.76
N GLY A 33 0.92 9.62 -21.27
CA GLY A 33 0.88 9.95 -22.69
C GLY A 33 1.61 8.94 -23.57
N GLN A 34 2.77 8.44 -23.14
CA GLN A 34 3.49 7.38 -23.86
C GLN A 34 2.80 6.03 -23.72
N TYR A 35 2.25 5.72 -22.54
CA TYR A 35 1.47 4.52 -22.33
C TYR A 35 0.27 4.45 -23.27
N ALA A 36 -0.49 5.55 -23.40
CA ALA A 36 -1.64 5.65 -24.30
C ALA A 36 -1.28 5.47 -25.78
N LYS A 37 -0.03 5.79 -26.16
CA LYS A 37 0.52 5.55 -27.51
C LYS A 37 1.11 4.14 -27.68
N ALA A 38 0.91 3.25 -26.72
CA ALA A 38 1.53 1.93 -26.64
C ALA A 38 3.08 1.94 -26.63
N GLN A 39 3.69 3.09 -26.30
CA GLN A 39 5.14 3.24 -26.18
C GLN A 39 5.59 2.87 -24.75
N TYR A 40 5.34 1.62 -24.35
CA TYR A 40 5.47 1.17 -22.96
C TYR A 40 6.89 1.35 -22.39
N LYS A 41 7.94 1.06 -23.18
CA LYS A 41 9.34 1.29 -22.73
C LYS A 41 9.62 2.76 -22.39
N GLN A 42 9.06 3.70 -23.14
CA GLN A 42 9.21 5.13 -22.86
C GLN A 42 8.38 5.55 -21.64
N ALA A 43 7.19 4.96 -21.48
CA ALA A 43 6.36 5.16 -20.30
C ALA A 43 7.09 4.72 -19.02
N ILE A 44 7.70 3.53 -19.04
CA ILE A 44 8.56 3.00 -17.96
C ILE A 44 9.61 4.04 -17.56
N THR A 45 10.39 4.56 -18.52
CA THR A 45 11.43 5.57 -18.23
C THR A 45 10.88 6.82 -17.54
N PHE A 46 9.67 7.28 -17.88
CA PHE A 46 9.07 8.44 -17.21
C PHE A 46 8.58 8.12 -15.79
N TYR A 47 8.04 6.92 -15.57
CA TYR A 47 7.61 6.49 -14.24
C TYR A 47 8.80 6.17 -13.33
N GLU A 48 9.88 5.57 -13.83
CA GLU A 48 11.11 5.35 -13.07
C GLU A 48 11.71 6.68 -12.60
N LYS A 49 11.75 7.70 -13.48
CA LYS A 49 12.18 9.06 -13.10
C LYS A 49 11.35 9.68 -11.98
N LEU A 50 10.07 9.35 -11.86
CA LEU A 50 9.25 9.79 -10.72
C LEU A 50 9.73 9.14 -9.44
N ILE A 51 9.92 7.82 -9.47
CA ILE A 51 10.33 7.02 -8.33
C ILE A 51 11.75 7.43 -7.88
N ASP A 52 12.67 7.63 -8.82
CA ASP A 52 14.04 8.12 -8.57
C ASP A 52 14.04 9.52 -7.95
N GLY A 53 13.05 10.35 -8.29
CA GLY A 53 12.81 11.65 -7.67
C GLY A 53 12.16 11.58 -6.29
N GLY A 54 11.94 10.38 -5.74
CA GLY A 54 11.28 10.15 -4.46
C GLY A 54 9.75 10.20 -4.52
N TYR A 55 9.16 10.37 -5.70
CA TYR A 55 7.70 10.39 -5.84
C TYR A 55 7.14 8.97 -5.86
N GLN A 56 6.53 8.57 -4.75
CA GLN A 56 5.91 7.26 -4.58
C GLN A 56 4.39 7.43 -4.45
N SER A 57 3.65 6.76 -5.31
CA SER A 57 2.19 6.70 -5.23
C SER A 57 1.68 5.39 -5.81
N SER A 58 0.54 4.94 -5.30
CA SER A 58 -0.13 3.74 -5.80
C SER A 58 -0.38 3.82 -7.31
N ALA A 59 -0.80 4.98 -7.83
CA ALA A 59 -1.04 5.19 -9.25
C ALA A 59 0.23 5.08 -10.11
N VAL A 60 1.38 5.60 -9.65
CA VAL A 60 2.65 5.47 -10.37
C VAL A 60 3.12 4.02 -10.41
N PHE A 61 3.10 3.34 -9.27
CA PHE A 61 3.47 1.93 -9.20
C PHE A 61 2.54 1.04 -10.03
N PHE A 62 1.22 1.27 -9.96
CA PHE A 62 0.26 0.54 -10.78
C PHE A 62 0.48 0.75 -12.28
N ASN A 63 0.68 2.00 -12.72
CA ASN A 63 0.93 2.29 -14.13
C ASN A 63 2.27 1.75 -14.62
N LEU A 64 3.29 1.76 -13.76
CA LEU A 64 4.58 1.15 -14.05
C LEU A 64 4.46 -0.38 -14.17
N GLY A 65 3.76 -1.03 -13.25
CA GLY A 65 3.45 -2.47 -13.31
C GLY A 65 2.69 -2.82 -14.59
N ASN A 66 1.67 -2.03 -14.95
CA ASN A 66 0.96 -2.15 -16.23
C ASN A 66 1.88 -2.03 -17.44
N ALA A 67 2.87 -1.14 -17.40
CA ALA A 67 3.81 -0.97 -18.51
C ALA A 67 4.77 -2.16 -18.63
N PHE A 68 5.30 -2.65 -17.51
CA PHE A 68 6.13 -3.86 -17.47
C PHE A 68 5.38 -5.09 -17.97
N TYR A 69 4.13 -5.28 -17.52
CA TYR A 69 3.25 -6.35 -17.98
C TYR A 69 3.03 -6.31 -19.49
N LYS A 70 2.82 -5.11 -20.06
CA LYS A 70 2.66 -4.93 -21.52
C LYS A 70 3.95 -5.18 -22.30
N THR A 71 5.12 -5.04 -21.68
CA THR A 71 6.41 -5.41 -22.27
C THR A 71 6.79 -6.87 -22.06
N GLY A 72 6.00 -7.64 -21.31
CA GLY A 72 6.26 -9.05 -21.01
C GLY A 72 7.16 -9.31 -19.81
N ASP A 73 7.60 -8.27 -19.11
CA ASP A 73 8.35 -8.40 -17.85
C ASP A 73 7.36 -8.57 -16.68
N ASN A 74 6.92 -9.82 -16.49
CA ASN A 74 5.95 -10.15 -15.45
C ASN A 74 6.54 -9.96 -14.04
N THR A 75 7.83 -10.21 -13.85
CA THR A 75 8.52 -10.12 -12.56
C THR A 75 8.57 -8.69 -12.05
N SER A 76 8.96 -7.74 -12.91
CA SER A 76 8.87 -6.31 -12.57
C SER A 76 7.42 -5.86 -12.39
N ALA A 77 6.48 -6.38 -13.19
CA ALA A 77 5.07 -6.06 -13.03
C ALA A 77 4.53 -6.47 -11.65
N ILE A 78 4.83 -7.70 -11.20
CA ILE A 78 4.47 -8.20 -9.86
C ILE A 78 5.04 -7.26 -8.79
N LEU A 79 6.34 -6.96 -8.84
CA LEU A 79 6.98 -6.06 -7.88
C LEU A 79 6.23 -4.74 -7.73
N TYR A 80 5.91 -4.09 -8.86
CA TYR A 80 5.25 -2.78 -8.81
C TYR A 80 3.76 -2.86 -8.49
N TYR A 81 3.06 -3.94 -8.82
CA TYR A 81 1.69 -4.14 -8.34
C TYR A 81 1.65 -4.39 -6.82
N GLU A 82 2.58 -5.16 -6.27
CA GLU A 82 2.70 -5.34 -4.81
C GLU A 82 3.01 -4.01 -4.11
N LYS A 83 3.91 -3.19 -4.66
CA LYS A 83 4.17 -1.82 -4.16
C LYS A 83 2.92 -0.94 -4.22
N ALA A 84 2.16 -1.03 -5.32
CA ALA A 84 0.91 -0.29 -5.46
C ALA A 84 -0.15 -0.77 -4.46
N HIS A 85 -0.21 -2.08 -4.18
CA HIS A 85 -1.11 -2.72 -3.23
C HIS A 85 -0.79 -2.30 -1.79
N LYS A 86 0.49 -2.23 -1.43
CA LYS A 86 0.95 -1.72 -0.12
C LYS A 86 0.43 -0.29 0.14
N LEU A 87 0.37 0.56 -0.89
CA LEU A 87 -0.12 1.93 -0.79
C LEU A 87 -1.65 2.07 -0.90
N SER A 88 -2.32 1.13 -1.59
CA SER A 88 -3.77 1.14 -1.79
C SER A 88 -4.34 -0.28 -1.75
N PRO A 89 -4.41 -0.90 -0.56
CA PRO A 89 -4.76 -2.33 -0.46
C PRO A 89 -6.21 -2.64 -0.86
N GLY A 90 -7.11 -1.66 -0.71
CA GLY A 90 -8.51 -1.79 -1.09
C GLY A 90 -8.79 -1.60 -2.59
N ASP A 91 -7.76 -1.29 -3.39
CA ASP A 91 -7.93 -1.06 -4.82
C ASP A 91 -8.14 -2.37 -5.59
N GLU A 92 -9.31 -2.49 -6.21
CA GLU A 92 -9.71 -3.71 -6.91
C GLU A 92 -8.91 -3.94 -8.19
N ASP A 93 -8.56 -2.87 -8.90
CA ASP A 93 -7.81 -2.96 -10.15
C ASP A 93 -6.38 -3.45 -9.85
N ILE A 94 -5.74 -2.92 -8.81
CA ILE A 94 -4.42 -3.38 -8.37
C ILE A 94 -4.48 -4.85 -7.99
N ARG A 95 -5.45 -5.24 -7.16
CA ARG A 95 -5.62 -6.64 -6.71
C ARG A 95 -5.83 -7.58 -7.88
N PHE A 96 -6.73 -7.21 -8.81
CA PHE A 96 -7.04 -8.02 -9.99
C PHE A 96 -5.82 -8.17 -10.91
N ASN A 97 -5.13 -7.08 -11.24
CA ASN A 97 -3.96 -7.15 -12.12
C ASN A 97 -2.79 -7.90 -11.46
N ASN A 98 -2.58 -7.72 -10.15
CA ASN A 98 -1.58 -8.47 -9.40
C ASN A 98 -1.88 -9.98 -9.44
N GLN A 99 -3.13 -10.38 -9.17
CA GLN A 99 -3.55 -11.78 -9.25
C GLN A 99 -3.41 -12.34 -10.68
N LEU A 100 -3.76 -11.55 -11.69
CA LEU A 100 -3.62 -11.92 -13.10
C LEU A 100 -2.17 -12.21 -13.46
N VAL A 101 -1.22 -11.36 -13.08
CA VAL A 101 0.19 -11.60 -13.38
C VAL A 101 0.77 -12.75 -12.55
N ASN A 102 0.37 -12.89 -11.28
CA ASN A 102 0.77 -14.00 -10.42
C ASN A 102 0.28 -15.35 -10.96
N SER A 103 -0.87 -15.40 -11.65
CA SER A 103 -1.36 -16.66 -12.28
C SER A 103 -0.42 -17.21 -13.37
N LYS A 104 0.53 -16.40 -13.85
CA LYS A 104 1.50 -16.75 -14.90
C LYS A 104 2.86 -17.20 -14.36
N ILE A 105 3.12 -17.10 -13.06
CA ILE A 105 4.40 -17.50 -12.48
C ILE A 105 4.52 -19.03 -12.50
N THR A 106 5.76 -19.51 -12.56
CA THR A 106 6.07 -20.95 -12.60
C THR A 106 5.75 -21.63 -11.28
N ASP A 107 6.11 -21.00 -10.17
CA ASP A 107 5.98 -21.58 -8.84
C ASP A 107 4.54 -21.44 -8.33
N LYS A 108 3.83 -22.56 -8.24
CA LYS A 108 2.51 -22.63 -7.59
C LYS A 108 2.68 -23.10 -6.17
N LEU A 109 2.75 -22.14 -5.25
CA LEU A 109 2.91 -22.41 -3.83
C LEU A 109 1.54 -22.38 -3.17
N ASP A 110 1.18 -23.47 -2.48
CA ASP A 110 -0.01 -23.50 -1.65
C ASP A 110 0.22 -22.63 -0.41
N GLU A 111 -0.63 -21.63 -0.20
CA GLU A 111 -0.59 -20.82 1.01
C GLU A 111 -1.03 -21.65 2.22
N VAL A 112 -0.31 -21.52 3.33
CA VAL A 112 -0.74 -22.12 4.60
C VAL A 112 -2.16 -21.62 4.93
N PRO A 113 -3.13 -22.50 5.20
CA PRO A 113 -4.50 -22.08 5.47
C PRO A 113 -4.56 -21.17 6.70
N GLU A 114 -4.91 -19.91 6.48
CA GLU A 114 -5.22 -19.01 7.59
C GLU A 114 -6.60 -19.30 8.20
N PHE A 115 -6.73 -19.05 9.50
CA PHE A 115 -8.02 -19.09 10.19
C PHE A 115 -9.01 -18.09 9.57
N PHE A 116 -10.30 -18.44 9.51
CA PHE A 116 -11.30 -17.58 8.85
C PHE A 116 -11.40 -16.18 9.48
N ILE A 117 -11.17 -16.06 10.79
CA ILE A 117 -11.22 -14.79 11.52
C ILE A 117 -10.06 -13.89 11.10
N THR A 118 -8.87 -14.44 10.87
CA THR A 118 -7.73 -13.63 10.40
C THR A 118 -7.97 -13.14 8.98
N LYS A 119 -8.45 -14.00 8.08
CA LYS A 119 -8.83 -13.60 6.72
C LYS A 119 -9.89 -12.51 6.71
N TRP A 120 -10.94 -12.65 7.52
CA TRP A 120 -11.99 -11.64 7.64
C TRP A 120 -11.45 -10.31 8.18
N TRP A 121 -10.60 -10.38 9.21
CA TRP A 121 -9.99 -9.21 9.82
C TRP A 121 -9.05 -8.47 8.88
N HIS A 122 -8.19 -9.19 8.16
CA HIS A 122 -7.33 -8.64 7.11
C HIS A 122 -8.18 -7.99 6.01
N GLY A 123 -9.20 -8.68 5.52
CA GLY A 123 -10.13 -8.13 4.52
C GLY A 123 -10.82 -6.84 4.98
N PHE A 124 -11.20 -6.76 6.25
CA PHE A 124 -11.80 -5.55 6.82
C PHE A 124 -10.80 -4.38 6.89
N ILE A 125 -9.58 -4.62 7.41
CA ILE A 125 -8.55 -3.58 7.54
C ILE A 125 -8.04 -3.13 6.16
N LEU A 126 -7.85 -4.08 5.24
CA LEU A 126 -7.29 -3.85 3.91
C LEU A 126 -8.34 -3.40 2.88
N GLY A 127 -9.63 -3.39 3.25
CA GLY A 127 -10.71 -2.97 2.36
C GLY A 127 -10.73 -1.47 2.04
N PHE A 128 -10.04 -0.65 2.83
CA PHE A 128 -9.92 0.79 2.61
C PHE A 128 -8.46 1.20 2.45
N SER A 129 -8.19 2.24 1.65
CA SER A 129 -6.83 2.81 1.56
C SER A 129 -6.50 3.66 2.79
N LEU A 130 -5.22 3.74 3.14
CA LEU A 130 -4.74 4.53 4.26
C LEU A 130 -5.14 6.01 4.15
N ASN A 131 -5.10 6.55 2.93
CA ASN A 131 -5.55 7.91 2.64
C ASN A 131 -7.05 8.11 2.86
N ALA A 132 -7.88 7.14 2.47
CA ALA A 132 -9.32 7.20 2.71
C ALA A 132 -9.63 7.17 4.21
N LEU A 133 -8.96 6.30 4.97
CA LEU A 133 -9.08 6.23 6.42
C LEU A 133 -8.64 7.53 7.09
N ALA A 134 -7.53 8.13 6.64
CA ALA A 134 -7.04 9.40 7.13
C ALA A 134 -8.04 10.54 6.88
N VAL A 135 -8.57 10.67 5.66
CA VAL A 135 -9.57 11.70 5.32
C VAL A 135 -10.86 11.51 6.12
N LEU A 136 -11.35 10.27 6.25
CA LEU A 136 -12.54 9.96 7.06
C LEU A 136 -12.31 10.32 8.53
N SER A 137 -11.14 10.02 9.08
CA SER A 137 -10.82 10.36 10.48
C SER A 137 -10.90 11.87 10.71
N VAL A 138 -10.29 12.67 9.83
CA VAL A 138 -10.31 14.12 9.92
C VAL A 138 -11.73 14.64 9.76
N LEU A 139 -12.50 14.11 8.80
CA LEU A 139 -13.89 14.51 8.59
C LEU A 139 -14.75 14.23 9.82
N PHE A 140 -14.66 13.04 10.40
CA PHE A 140 -15.40 12.65 11.60
C PHE A 140 -15.01 13.48 12.81
N LEU A 141 -13.72 13.76 13.01
CA LEU A 141 -13.24 14.59 14.12
C LEU A 141 -13.69 16.05 13.97
N LEU A 142 -13.58 16.64 12.77
CA LEU A 142 -14.00 18.02 12.51
C LEU A 142 -15.52 18.18 12.62
N THR A 143 -16.29 17.29 12.00
CA THR A 143 -17.76 17.34 12.07
C THR A 143 -18.26 17.05 13.49
N GLY A 144 -17.70 16.06 14.19
CA GLY A 144 -18.02 15.77 15.58
C GLY A 144 -17.73 16.97 16.50
N SER A 145 -16.56 17.60 16.34
CA SER A 145 -16.19 18.82 17.09
C SER A 145 -17.11 19.99 16.77
N LEU A 146 -17.48 20.19 15.50
CA LEU A 146 -18.41 21.25 15.10
C LEU A 146 -19.81 21.04 15.72
N VAL A 147 -20.35 19.81 15.67
CA VAL A 147 -21.64 19.48 16.28
C VAL A 147 -21.58 19.68 17.79
N PHE A 148 -20.47 19.33 18.44
CA PHE A 148 -20.25 19.57 19.87
C PHE A 148 -20.20 21.06 20.23
N ILE A 149 -19.61 21.90 19.37
CA ILE A 149 -19.62 23.36 19.54
C ILE A 149 -21.04 23.92 19.34
N LEU A 150 -21.77 23.48 18.31
CA LEU A 150 -23.14 23.94 18.02
C LEU A 150 -24.14 23.52 19.12
N TYR A 151 -23.91 22.37 19.76
CA TYR A 151 -24.63 21.94 20.96
C TYR A 151 -24.64 23.02 22.06
N ARG A 152 -23.55 23.79 22.21
CA ARG A 152 -23.41 24.83 23.25
C ARG A 152 -24.33 26.04 23.04
N PHE A 153 -24.76 26.29 21.80
CA PHE A 153 -25.50 27.49 21.41
C PHE A 153 -27.00 27.27 21.23
N THR A 154 -27.47 26.03 21.36
CA THR A 154 -28.89 25.71 21.18
C THR A 154 -29.63 25.71 22.52
N ASN A 155 -30.85 26.25 22.57
CA ASN A 155 -31.68 26.27 23.78
C ASN A 155 -32.72 25.14 23.84
N SER A 156 -33.00 24.47 22.72
CA SER A 156 -33.92 23.32 22.67
C SER A 156 -33.30 22.08 23.31
N VAL A 157 -34.02 21.45 24.25
CA VAL A 157 -33.58 20.24 24.96
C VAL A 157 -33.43 19.05 24.02
N VAL A 158 -34.31 18.91 23.02
CA VAL A 158 -34.27 17.81 22.04
C VAL A 158 -33.01 17.91 21.19
N VAL A 159 -32.73 19.10 20.64
CA VAL A 159 -31.55 19.33 19.81
C VAL A 159 -30.27 19.11 20.63
N LYS A 160 -30.26 19.51 21.90
CA LYS A 160 -29.11 19.24 22.80
C LYS A 160 -28.81 17.75 22.93
N LYS A 161 -29.83 16.92 23.20
CA LYS A 161 -29.64 15.47 23.35
C LYS A 161 -29.13 14.85 22.05
N VAL A 162 -29.77 15.15 20.92
CA VAL A 162 -29.38 14.61 19.61
C VAL A 162 -27.96 15.02 19.26
N SER A 163 -27.63 16.32 19.33
CA SER A 163 -26.29 16.80 18.99
C SER A 163 -25.20 16.22 19.88
N PHE A 164 -25.47 16.02 21.18
CA PHE A 164 -24.51 15.41 22.10
C PHE A 164 -24.17 13.96 21.72
N TYR A 165 -25.19 13.12 21.53
CA TYR A 165 -24.97 11.72 21.16
C TYR A 165 -24.37 11.59 19.75
N SER A 166 -24.80 12.42 18.79
CA SER A 166 -24.22 12.45 17.45
C SER A 166 -22.75 12.86 17.47
N ALA A 167 -22.36 13.86 18.28
CA ALA A 167 -20.97 14.26 18.42
C ALA A 167 -20.10 13.14 18.99
N ILE A 168 -20.55 12.47 20.06
CA ILE A 168 -19.83 11.32 20.65
C ILE A 168 -19.66 10.21 19.61
N LEU A 169 -20.73 9.88 18.87
CA LEU A 169 -20.70 8.84 17.85
C LEU A 169 -19.71 9.17 16.72
N LEU A 170 -19.71 10.42 16.23
CA LEU A 170 -18.78 10.87 15.20
C LEU A 170 -17.32 10.81 15.70
N LEU A 171 -17.05 11.29 16.93
CA LEU A 171 -15.72 11.21 17.51
C LEU A 171 -15.26 9.76 17.69
N PHE A 172 -16.16 8.87 18.12
CA PHE A 172 -15.88 7.44 18.22
C PHE A 172 -15.51 6.84 16.86
N PHE A 173 -16.28 7.11 15.80
CA PHE A 173 -15.93 6.64 14.46
C PHE A 173 -14.60 7.22 13.97
N GLY A 174 -14.29 8.48 14.29
CA GLY A 174 -12.97 9.07 14.05
C GLY A 174 -11.85 8.26 14.69
N LEU A 175 -11.99 7.92 15.98
CA LEU A 175 -11.01 7.09 16.70
C LEU A 175 -10.90 5.67 16.11
N VAL A 176 -12.02 5.06 15.72
CA VAL A 176 -12.02 3.74 15.04
C VAL A 176 -11.25 3.81 13.73
N THR A 177 -11.46 4.84 12.90
CA THR A 177 -10.71 4.98 11.63
C THR A 177 -9.21 5.17 11.85
N ILE A 178 -8.80 5.91 12.89
CA ILE A 178 -7.39 6.05 13.28
C ILE A 178 -6.82 4.70 13.73
N PHE A 179 -7.57 3.97 14.56
CA PHE A 179 -7.15 2.64 15.00
C PHE A 179 -6.96 1.69 13.82
N VAL A 180 -7.91 1.63 12.89
CA VAL A 180 -7.80 0.79 11.68
C VAL A 180 -6.61 1.22 10.81
N ALA A 181 -6.38 2.52 10.62
CA ALA A 181 -5.22 3.01 9.88
C ALA A 181 -3.89 2.61 10.56
N GLY A 182 -3.81 2.67 11.89
CA GLY A 182 -2.63 2.21 12.64
C GLY A 182 -2.41 0.70 12.49
N ARG A 183 -3.48 -0.11 12.57
CA ARG A 183 -3.39 -1.56 12.34
C ARG A 183 -2.99 -1.91 10.91
N GLN A 184 -3.42 -1.12 9.94
CA GLN A 184 -3.02 -1.26 8.54
C GLN A 184 -1.54 -0.93 8.35
N ALA A 185 -1.04 0.15 8.97
CA ALA A 185 0.37 0.51 8.92
C ALA A 185 1.25 -0.58 9.56
N ASP A 186 0.89 -1.04 10.76
CA ASP A 186 1.59 -2.14 11.45
C ASP A 186 1.65 -3.41 10.59
N TYR A 187 0.58 -3.73 9.88
CA TYR A 187 0.53 -4.90 8.99
C TYR A 187 1.61 -4.83 7.91
N PHE A 188 1.81 -3.68 7.27
CA PHE A 188 2.80 -3.52 6.21
C PHE A 188 4.23 -3.27 6.69
N ASP A 189 4.41 -2.71 7.89
CA ASP A 189 5.73 -2.45 8.47
C ASP A 189 6.36 -3.73 9.05
N THR A 190 5.55 -4.69 9.48
CA THR A 190 6.03 -5.97 10.04
C THR A 190 6.25 -7.06 9.01
N HIS A 191 5.64 -6.94 7.82
CA HIS A 191 5.79 -7.89 6.73
C HIS A 191 6.72 -7.32 5.66
N HIS A 192 8.02 -7.52 5.84
CA HIS A 192 9.01 -7.24 4.80
C HIS A 192 8.93 -8.34 3.75
N GLN A 193 8.60 -7.97 2.52
CA GLN A 193 8.40 -8.92 1.43
C GLN A 193 9.30 -8.56 0.26
N ALA A 194 9.65 -9.57 -0.53
CA ALA A 194 10.43 -9.40 -1.74
C ALA A 194 9.95 -10.33 -2.85
N ILE A 195 10.33 -9.97 -4.07
CA ILE A 195 10.11 -10.76 -5.29
C ILE A 195 11.46 -11.31 -5.75
N VAL A 196 11.50 -12.59 -6.11
CA VAL A 196 12.67 -13.22 -6.75
C VAL A 196 12.80 -12.72 -8.20
N PHE A 197 13.98 -12.24 -8.58
CA PHE A 197 14.28 -11.69 -9.91
C PHE A 197 15.16 -12.60 -10.78
N SER A 198 15.89 -13.52 -10.16
CA SER A 198 16.69 -14.50 -10.88
C SER A 198 15.80 -15.59 -11.47
N SER A 199 15.99 -15.93 -12.76
CA SER A 199 15.13 -16.88 -13.48
C SER A 199 15.03 -18.25 -12.81
N SER A 200 16.09 -18.68 -12.13
CA SER A 200 16.11 -19.86 -11.28
C SER A 200 17.18 -19.67 -10.21
N VAL A 201 16.82 -19.88 -8.95
CA VAL A 201 17.72 -19.76 -7.81
C VAL A 201 17.53 -20.91 -6.83
N THR A 202 18.63 -21.52 -6.41
CA THR A 202 18.61 -22.61 -5.45
C THR A 202 18.64 -22.07 -4.04
N ILE A 203 17.60 -22.38 -3.27
CA ILE A 203 17.48 -22.00 -1.86
C ILE A 203 18.28 -22.95 -0.99
N LYS A 204 19.01 -22.36 -0.05
CA LYS A 204 20.01 -23.04 0.77
C LYS A 204 19.60 -23.16 2.23
N SER A 205 20.08 -24.19 2.93
CA SER A 205 19.82 -24.36 4.36
C SER A 205 20.56 -23.35 5.23
N GLU A 206 21.74 -22.90 4.79
CA GLU A 206 22.62 -21.99 5.53
C GLU A 206 23.34 -21.00 4.58
N PRO A 207 23.69 -19.79 5.05
CA PRO A 207 24.40 -18.81 4.24
C PRO A 207 25.85 -19.23 3.98
N GLY A 208 26.28 -19.23 2.71
CA GLY A 208 27.70 -19.17 2.32
C GLY A 208 28.64 -20.34 2.67
N GLY A 209 28.17 -21.48 3.20
CA GLY A 209 29.03 -22.59 3.60
C GLY A 209 29.19 -23.71 2.56
N LYS A 210 30.37 -24.34 2.48
CA LYS A 210 30.60 -25.61 1.75
C LYS A 210 29.71 -26.77 2.25
N ALA A 211 29.16 -26.64 3.46
CA ALA A 211 28.23 -27.59 4.08
C ALA A 211 26.76 -27.25 3.82
N SER A 212 26.48 -26.15 3.11
CA SER A 212 25.13 -25.69 2.85
C SER A 212 24.43 -26.62 1.87
N LYS A 213 23.30 -27.20 2.31
CA LYS A 213 22.51 -28.13 1.49
C LYS A 213 21.52 -27.34 0.66
N ASP A 214 21.34 -27.78 -0.58
CA ASP A 214 20.30 -27.27 -1.45
C ASP A 214 18.95 -27.86 -1.00
N LEU A 215 17.98 -26.97 -0.74
CA LEU A 215 16.66 -27.34 -0.23
C LEU A 215 15.65 -27.50 -1.37
N PHE A 216 15.48 -26.45 -2.17
CA PHE A 216 14.55 -26.39 -3.31
C PHE A 216 14.95 -25.25 -4.25
N VAL A 217 14.32 -25.19 -5.42
CA VAL A 217 14.56 -24.15 -6.45
C VAL A 217 13.35 -23.24 -6.55
N LEU A 218 13.58 -21.93 -6.63
CA LEU A 218 12.58 -20.92 -6.93
C LEU A 218 12.86 -20.27 -8.28
N HIS A 219 11.82 -19.77 -8.92
CA HIS A 219 11.88 -19.02 -10.17
C HIS A 219 11.51 -17.55 -9.94
N ASP A 220 11.71 -16.76 -10.98
CA ASP A 220 11.39 -15.33 -10.95
C ASP A 220 9.88 -15.08 -10.80
N GLY A 221 9.55 -13.96 -10.16
CA GLY A 221 8.17 -13.57 -9.85
C GLY A 221 7.64 -14.16 -8.55
N THR A 222 8.33 -15.12 -7.93
CA THR A 222 7.91 -15.71 -6.65
C THR A 222 8.05 -14.71 -5.51
N LYS A 223 6.94 -14.48 -4.79
CA LYS A 223 6.89 -13.64 -3.59
C LYS A 223 7.32 -14.41 -2.36
N VAL A 224 8.16 -13.77 -1.54
CA VAL A 224 8.73 -14.34 -0.32
C VAL A 224 8.70 -13.31 0.81
N ASP A 225 8.53 -13.79 2.04
CA ASP A 225 8.69 -12.96 3.24
C ASP A 225 10.15 -12.97 3.68
N ILE A 226 10.70 -11.81 4.01
CA ILE A 226 12.05 -11.65 4.53
C ILE A 226 12.02 -11.80 6.05
N LEU A 227 12.86 -12.68 6.57
CA LEU A 227 13.00 -12.94 8.01
C LEU A 227 14.26 -12.29 8.60
N GLU A 228 15.38 -12.37 7.89
CA GLU A 228 16.68 -11.95 8.40
C GLU A 228 17.63 -11.55 7.25
N HIS A 229 18.44 -10.52 7.47
CA HIS A 229 19.56 -10.17 6.58
C HIS A 229 20.89 -10.58 7.20
N ASN A 230 21.73 -11.27 6.43
CA ASN A 230 23.08 -11.66 6.80
C ASN A 230 24.05 -11.39 5.65
N ASN A 231 24.58 -10.17 5.60
CA ASN A 231 25.48 -9.71 4.54
C ASN A 231 24.89 -9.94 3.15
N ASP A 232 25.49 -10.83 2.35
CA ASP A 232 25.06 -11.17 0.99
C ASP A 232 23.90 -12.17 0.93
N TRP A 233 23.42 -12.65 2.08
CA TRP A 233 22.36 -13.65 2.18
C TRP A 233 21.15 -13.11 2.94
N VAL A 234 19.97 -13.50 2.49
CA VAL A 234 18.70 -13.15 3.11
C VAL A 234 17.96 -14.44 3.45
N LYS A 235 17.51 -14.57 4.70
CA LYS A 235 16.64 -15.65 5.12
C LYS A 235 15.22 -15.29 4.72
N ILE A 236 14.58 -16.20 3.98
CA ILE A 236 13.25 -16.02 3.46
C ILE A 236 12.31 -17.12 3.94
N LYS A 237 11.02 -16.80 3.94
CA LYS A 237 9.92 -17.73 4.19
C LYS A 237 8.95 -17.69 3.01
N LEU A 238 8.56 -18.87 2.57
CA LEU A 238 7.60 -19.07 1.50
C LEU A 238 6.17 -19.11 2.04
N PRO A 239 5.16 -18.85 1.19
CA PRO A 239 3.75 -18.96 1.56
C PRO A 239 3.33 -20.34 2.09
N ASN A 240 4.02 -21.41 1.70
CA ASN A 240 3.79 -22.78 2.18
C ASN A 240 4.47 -23.09 3.53
N GLY A 241 5.17 -22.10 4.12
CA GLY A 241 5.85 -22.22 5.40
C GLY A 241 7.31 -22.68 5.34
N ASN A 242 7.81 -23.06 4.16
CA ASN A 242 9.22 -23.44 4.00
C ASN A 242 10.14 -22.22 4.16
N GLU A 243 11.27 -22.43 4.83
CA GLU A 243 12.29 -21.40 5.03
C GLU A 243 13.62 -21.78 4.37
N GLY A 244 14.42 -20.78 4.03
CA GLY A 244 15.78 -20.98 3.55
C GLY A 244 16.49 -19.67 3.24
N TRP A 245 17.70 -19.78 2.71
CA TRP A 245 18.57 -18.65 2.41
C TRP A 245 18.71 -18.45 0.89
N ILE A 246 18.61 -17.20 0.47
CA ILE A 246 18.77 -16.72 -0.91
C ILE A 246 19.83 -15.63 -0.95
N GLY A 247 20.50 -15.43 -2.10
CA GLY A 247 21.39 -14.30 -2.29
C GLY A 247 20.63 -12.97 -2.32
N ALA A 248 21.14 -11.94 -1.66
CA ALA A 248 20.52 -10.62 -1.60
C ALA A 248 20.34 -9.98 -2.98
N THR A 249 21.20 -10.33 -3.95
CA THR A 249 21.12 -9.84 -5.34
C THR A 249 20.01 -10.51 -6.17
N ASP A 250 19.49 -11.65 -5.73
CA ASP A 250 18.48 -12.43 -6.45
C ASP A 250 17.05 -11.95 -6.16
N ILE A 251 16.87 -11.03 -5.21
CA ILE A 251 15.56 -10.53 -4.77
C ILE A 251 15.49 -9.02 -4.86
N ARG A 252 14.26 -8.48 -4.95
CA ARG A 252 13.98 -7.06 -4.77
C ARG A 252 12.82 -6.84 -3.82
N GLU A 253 13.01 -5.94 -2.88
CA GLU A 253 12.04 -5.61 -1.83
C GLU A 253 10.86 -4.78 -2.32
N ILE A 254 9.71 -5.02 -1.69
CA ILE A 254 8.42 -4.35 -1.89
C ILE A 254 8.30 -3.11 -1.00
#